data_AF-A0A420BRH8-F1
#
_entry.id   AF-A0A420BRH8-F1
#
_cell.length_a   1.000
_cell.length_b   1.000
_cell.length_c   1.000
_cell.angle_alpha   90.00
_cell.angle_beta   90.00
_cell.angle_gamma   90.00
#
_symmetry.space_group_name_H-M   'P 1'
#
loop_
_entity.id
_entity.type
_entity.pdbx_description
1 polymer ?
#
loop_
_entity_poly.entity_id
_entity_poly.type
_entity_poly.pdbx_seq_one_letter_code
_entity_poly.pdbx_strand_id
1 'polypeptide(L)'
;MTSLKDQVTSLETDVADAETVAVENDTALTDARADLDEALEDLATATASQTELDARAARITDLEGQLSSRSAQAPVAQVPAAQAPAAQAPAASTYYDNCTAARNAGAAPVRAGDPGYGRHLDRDGDGIGCE
;
A
#
# COMPACT_ATOMS: atom_id res chain seq x y z
N MET A 1 6.92 91.53 25.02
CA MET A 1 7.99 91.03 24.15
C MET A 1 8.96 90.29 25.04
N THR A 2 8.98 88.95 24.99
CA THR A 2 10.03 88.17 25.65
C THR A 2 11.39 88.59 25.10
N SER A 3 12.41 88.62 25.96
CA SER A 3 13.75 89.02 25.54
C SER A 3 14.32 87.96 24.60
N LEU A 4 15.17 88.36 23.65
CA LEU A 4 15.88 87.42 22.78
C LEU A 4 16.66 86.37 23.60
N LYS A 5 17.13 86.76 24.80
CA LYS A 5 17.81 85.87 25.73
C LYS A 5 16.88 84.74 26.25
N ASP A 6 15.62 85.06 26.53
CA ASP A 6 14.64 84.07 27.01
C ASP A 6 14.27 83.08 25.89
N GLN A 7 14.19 83.58 24.65
CA GLN A 7 13.93 82.74 23.48
C GLN A 7 15.07 81.76 23.21
N VAL A 8 16.33 82.19 23.34
CA VAL A 8 17.50 81.30 23.17
C VAL A 8 17.50 80.20 24.21
N THR A 9 17.26 80.51 25.48
CA THR A 9 17.23 79.49 26.55
C THR A 9 16.07 78.50 26.37
N SER A 10 14.91 78.95 25.88
CA SER A 10 13.81 78.05 25.51
C SER A 10 14.23 77.09 24.41
N LEU A 11 14.85 77.60 23.34
CA LEU A 11 15.31 76.77 22.22
C LEU A 11 16.40 75.78 22.63
N GLU A 12 17.30 76.15 23.54
CA GLU A 12 18.32 75.24 24.08
C GLU A 12 17.68 74.06 24.83
N THR A 13 16.60 74.31 25.57
CA THR A 13 15.84 73.27 26.26
C THR A 13 15.09 72.38 25.26
N ASP A 14 14.41 73.00 24.29
CA ASP A 14 13.69 72.26 23.25
C ASP A 14 14.63 71.36 22.44
N VAL A 15 15.86 71.80 22.15
CA VAL A 15 16.88 70.99 21.47
C VAL A 15 17.33 69.83 22.35
N ALA A 16 17.58 70.04 23.65
CA ALA A 16 17.97 68.97 24.56
C ALA A 16 16.86 67.90 24.71
N ASP A 17 15.61 68.33 24.78
CA ASP A 17 14.45 67.44 24.82
C ASP A 17 14.30 66.67 23.50
N ALA A 18 14.47 67.34 22.36
CA ALA A 18 14.43 66.70 21.04
C ALA A 18 15.56 65.69 20.84
N GLU A 19 16.77 65.96 21.33
CA GLU A 19 17.89 65.01 21.31
C GLU A 19 17.57 63.77 22.15
N THR A 20 16.95 63.94 23.31
CA THR A 20 16.51 62.81 24.17
C THR A 20 15.50 61.93 23.43
N VAL A 21 14.48 62.53 22.84
CA VAL A 21 13.47 61.81 22.03
C VAL A 21 14.10 61.12 20.82
N ALA A 22 15.11 61.73 20.19
CA ALA A 22 15.81 61.10 19.08
C ALA A 22 16.55 59.82 19.51
N VAL A 23 17.19 59.84 20.68
CA VAL A 23 17.87 58.66 21.24
C VAL A 23 16.87 57.56 21.62
N GLU A 24 15.73 57.92 22.21
CA GLU A 24 14.66 56.97 22.53
C GLU A 24 14.10 56.32 21.26
N ASN A 25 13.87 57.10 20.20
CA ASN A 25 13.41 56.58 18.92
C ASN A 25 14.46 55.67 18.24
N ASP A 26 15.74 56.01 18.31
CA ASP A 26 16.81 55.16 17.75
C ASP A 26 16.92 53.82 18.48
N THR A 27 16.76 53.85 19.80
CA THR A 27 16.69 52.64 20.63
C THR A 27 15.48 51.79 20.24
N ALA A 28 14.29 52.39 20.16
CA ALA A 28 13.08 51.69 19.75
C ALA A 28 13.16 51.12 18.32
N LEU A 29 13.81 51.83 17.39
CA LEU A 29 14.06 51.33 16.04
C LEU A 29 15.04 50.17 16.01
N THR A 30 16.03 50.16 16.90
CA THR A 30 16.98 49.06 17.04
C THR A 30 16.28 47.82 17.58
N ASP A 31 15.45 47.97 18.62
CA ASP A 31 14.66 46.89 19.19
C ASP A 31 13.68 46.32 18.15
N ALA A 32 12.95 47.19 17.44
CA ALA A 32 12.02 46.77 16.39
C ALA A 32 12.72 46.06 15.21
N ARG A 33 13.98 46.41 14.91
CA ARG A 33 14.78 45.70 13.91
C ARG A 33 15.19 44.31 14.39
N ALA A 34 15.57 44.18 15.66
CA ALA A 34 15.89 42.87 16.24
C ALA A 34 14.66 41.94 16.22
N ASP A 35 13.49 42.46 16.61
CA ASP A 35 12.23 41.71 16.55
C ASP A 35 11.87 41.29 15.11
N LEU A 36 12.14 42.16 14.12
CA LEU A 36 11.91 41.83 12.71
C LEU A 36 12.88 40.74 12.21
N ASP A 37 14.15 40.80 12.61
CA ASP A 37 15.14 39.78 12.24
C ASP A 37 14.76 38.41 12.83
N GLU A 38 14.30 38.34 14.08
CA GLU A 38 13.77 37.12 14.69
C GLU A 38 12.55 36.59 13.92
N ALA A 39 11.60 37.47 13.57
CA ALA A 39 10.43 37.10 12.78
C ALA A 39 10.78 36.58 11.37
N LEU A 40 11.86 37.08 10.77
CA LEU A 40 12.35 36.60 9.47
C LEU A 40 12.96 35.20 9.56
N GLU A 41 13.66 34.88 10.66
CA GLU A 41 14.18 33.53 10.93
C GLU A 41 13.05 32.53 11.16
N ASP A 42 12.02 32.93 11.92
CA ASP A 42 10.81 32.14 12.11
C ASP A 42 10.07 31.89 10.80
N LEU A 43 9.94 32.91 9.95
CA LEU A 43 9.33 32.78 8.63
C LEU A 43 10.13 31.83 7.72
N ALA A 44 11.46 31.87 7.78
CA ALA A 44 12.31 30.95 7.04
C ALA A 44 12.07 29.49 7.50
N THR A 45 11.98 29.27 8.81
CA THR A 45 11.66 27.96 9.41
C THR A 45 10.26 27.47 9.02
N ALA A 46 9.27 28.36 9.03
CA ALA A 46 7.91 28.05 8.60
C ALA A 46 7.87 27.68 7.10
N THR A 47 8.61 28.39 6.25
CA THR A 47 8.70 28.11 4.81
C THR A 47 9.36 26.77 4.52
N ALA A 48 10.41 26.41 5.26
CA ALA A 48 11.02 25.08 5.18
C ALA A 48 10.04 23.98 5.58
N SER A 49 9.28 24.20 6.66
CA SER A 49 8.24 23.28 7.12
C SER A 49 7.10 23.12 6.09
N GLN A 50 6.70 24.21 5.43
CA GLN A 50 5.70 24.17 4.37
C GLN A 50 6.17 23.36 3.15
N THR A 51 7.44 23.52 2.76
CA THR A 51 8.04 22.73 1.65
C THR A 51 7.99 21.23 1.95
N GLU A 52 8.27 20.83 3.19
CA GLU A 52 8.16 19.44 3.63
C GLU A 52 6.69 18.95 3.62
N LEU A 53 5.73 19.78 4.01
CA LEU A 53 4.30 19.45 3.92
C LEU A 53 3.85 19.27 2.47
N ASP A 54 4.28 20.13 1.55
CA ASP A 54 3.97 20.03 0.13
C ASP A 54 4.57 18.75 -0.47
N ALA A 55 5.81 18.41 -0.10
CA ALA A 55 6.43 17.15 -0.49
C ALA A 55 5.67 15.93 0.05
N ARG A 56 5.16 15.99 1.28
CA ARG A 56 4.31 14.94 1.86
C ARG A 56 2.97 14.82 1.13
N ALA A 57 2.33 15.94 0.78
CA ALA A 57 1.09 15.96 0.02
C ALA A 57 1.27 15.32 -1.37
N ALA A 58 2.38 15.60 -2.04
CA ALA A 58 2.73 14.97 -3.32
C ALA A 58 2.90 13.45 -3.18
N ARG A 59 3.57 12.98 -2.12
CA ARG A 59 3.70 11.54 -1.83
C ARG A 59 2.35 10.87 -1.60
N ILE A 60 1.46 11.50 -0.84
CA ILE A 60 0.10 10.96 -0.61
C ILE A 60 -0.63 10.78 -1.94
N THR A 61 -0.59 11.78 -2.81
CA THR A 61 -1.24 11.73 -4.14
C THR A 61 -0.68 10.58 -5.00
N ASP A 62 0.63 10.37 -4.98
CA ASP A 62 1.28 9.24 -5.69
C ASP A 62 0.84 7.88 -5.12
N LEU A 63 0.82 7.73 -3.79
CA LEU A 63 0.34 6.50 -3.14
C LEU A 63 -1.11 6.19 -3.49
N GLU A 64 -1.98 7.20 -3.54
CA GLU A 64 -3.37 7.06 -3.97
C GLU A 64 -3.48 6.57 -5.42
N GLY A 65 -2.63 7.11 -6.31
CA GLY A 65 -2.52 6.65 -7.70
C GLY A 65 -2.09 5.19 -7.81
N GLN A 66 -1.06 4.80 -7.04
CA GLN A 66 -0.56 3.42 -7.00
C GLN A 66 -1.59 2.43 -6.43
N LEU A 67 -2.34 2.81 -5.40
CA LEU A 67 -3.41 1.99 -4.86
C LEU A 67 -4.53 1.80 -5.88
N SER A 68 -4.89 2.87 -6.60
CA SER A 68 -5.89 2.82 -7.67
C SER A 68 -5.46 1.90 -8.81
N SER A 69 -4.22 2.01 -9.30
CA SER A 69 -3.70 1.15 -10.38
C SER A 69 -3.58 -0.32 -9.94
N ARG A 70 -3.16 -0.59 -8.70
CA ARG A 70 -3.08 -1.95 -8.15
C ARG A 70 -4.46 -2.60 -8.07
N SER A 71 -5.49 -1.85 -7.70
CA SER A 71 -6.87 -2.36 -7.67
C SER A 71 -7.39 -2.72 -9.07
N ALA A 72 -7.01 -1.96 -10.10
CA ALA A 72 -7.39 -2.21 -11.48
C ALA A 72 -6.66 -3.42 -12.10
N GLN A 73 -5.44 -3.73 -11.63
CA GLN A 73 -4.61 -4.83 -12.11
C GLN A 73 -4.80 -6.14 -11.33
N ALA A 74 -5.83 -6.22 -10.47
CA ALA A 74 -6.15 -7.46 -9.77
C ALA A 74 -6.27 -8.60 -10.81
N PRO A 75 -5.46 -9.66 -10.73
CA PRO A 75 -5.49 -10.73 -11.71
C PRO A 75 -6.88 -11.35 -11.63
N VAL A 76 -7.67 -11.14 -12.70
CA VAL A 76 -8.83 -11.99 -12.94
C VAL A 76 -8.29 -13.40 -13.00
N ALA A 77 -8.60 -14.20 -11.97
CA ALA A 77 -8.32 -15.61 -12.00
C ALA A 77 -9.02 -16.17 -13.24
N GLN A 78 -8.24 -16.35 -14.32
CA GLN A 78 -8.68 -17.14 -15.46
C GLN A 78 -8.79 -18.55 -14.91
N VAL A 79 -9.97 -18.91 -14.44
CA VAL A 79 -10.31 -20.31 -14.18
C VAL A 79 -10.04 -21.00 -15.52
N PRO A 80 -9.03 -21.91 -15.61
CA PRO A 80 -8.85 -22.68 -16.82
C PRO A 80 -10.19 -23.36 -17.09
N ALA A 81 -10.76 -23.15 -18.28
CA ALA A 81 -11.94 -23.89 -18.68
C ALA A 81 -11.56 -25.37 -18.57
N ALA A 82 -12.07 -26.04 -17.54
CA ALA A 82 -11.90 -27.47 -17.37
C ALA A 82 -12.49 -28.10 -18.62
N GLN A 83 -11.61 -28.63 -19.48
CA GLN A 83 -12.03 -29.50 -20.57
C GLN A 83 -12.78 -30.65 -19.90
N ALA A 84 -14.09 -30.72 -20.14
CA ALA A 84 -14.90 -31.82 -19.67
C ALA A 84 -14.20 -33.12 -20.10
N PRO A 85 -13.95 -34.09 -19.19
CA PRO A 85 -13.45 -35.39 -19.59
C PRO A 85 -14.34 -35.93 -20.69
N ALA A 86 -13.76 -36.26 -21.84
CA ALA A 86 -14.48 -37.01 -22.86
C ALA A 86 -15.06 -38.25 -22.17
N ALA A 87 -16.37 -38.44 -22.28
CA ALA A 87 -17.05 -39.60 -21.73
C ALA A 87 -16.34 -40.85 -22.25
N GLN A 88 -15.63 -41.55 -21.37
CA GLN A 88 -15.09 -42.85 -21.66
C GLN A 88 -16.29 -43.74 -22.00
N ALA A 89 -16.30 -44.31 -23.20
CA ALA A 89 -17.31 -45.28 -23.61
C ALA A 89 -17.46 -46.34 -22.50
N PRO A 90 -18.69 -46.82 -22.22
CA PRO A 90 -18.89 -47.82 -21.17
C PRO A 90 -17.92 -48.97 -21.41
N ALA A 91 -17.06 -49.27 -20.43
CA ALA A 91 -16.23 -50.45 -20.46
C ALA A 91 -17.15 -51.63 -20.75
N ALA A 92 -16.95 -52.30 -21.89
CA ALA A 92 -17.73 -53.47 -22.25
C ALA A 92 -17.68 -54.43 -21.05
N SER A 93 -18.83 -54.75 -20.48
CA SER A 93 -18.94 -55.55 -19.27
C SER A 93 -18.56 -57.00 -19.61
N THR A 94 -17.27 -57.29 -19.63
CA THR A 94 -16.77 -58.66 -19.62
C THR A 94 -17.26 -59.32 -18.33
N TYR A 95 -17.69 -60.57 -18.40
CA TYR A 95 -18.15 -61.35 -17.25
C TYR A 95 -17.56 -62.76 -17.34
N TYR A 96 -16.98 -63.24 -16.25
CA TYR A 96 -16.46 -64.61 -16.14
C TYR A 96 -17.26 -65.38 -15.11
N ASP A 97 -17.82 -66.54 -15.50
CA ASP A 97 -18.58 -67.39 -14.58
C ASP A 97 -17.72 -67.94 -13.44
N ASN A 98 -16.44 -68.20 -13.70
CA ASN A 98 -15.50 -68.77 -12.74
C ASN A 98 -14.04 -68.53 -13.19
N CYS A 99 -13.10 -68.86 -12.30
CA CYS A 99 -11.68 -68.66 -12.55
C CYS A 99 -11.09 -69.52 -13.67
N THR A 100 -11.69 -70.66 -13.99
CA THR A 100 -11.27 -71.44 -15.16
C THR A 100 -11.60 -70.70 -16.46
N ALA A 101 -12.78 -70.07 -16.54
CA ALA A 101 -13.14 -69.25 -17.69
C ALA A 101 -12.20 -68.04 -17.85
N ALA A 102 -11.88 -67.35 -16.75
CA ALA A 102 -10.95 -66.22 -16.76
C ALA A 102 -9.52 -66.64 -17.19
N ARG A 103 -9.01 -67.78 -16.70
CA ARG A 103 -7.70 -68.33 -17.09
C ARG A 103 -7.66 -68.77 -18.55
N ASN A 104 -8.70 -69.45 -19.03
CA ASN A 104 -8.80 -69.87 -20.44
C ASN A 104 -8.87 -68.68 -21.40
N ALA A 105 -9.46 -67.56 -20.96
CA ALA A 105 -9.45 -66.31 -21.69
C ALA A 105 -8.11 -65.54 -21.59
N GLY A 106 -7.15 -66.03 -20.80
CA GLY A 106 -5.88 -65.36 -20.55
C GLY A 106 -5.99 -64.08 -19.70
N ALA A 107 -7.11 -63.91 -18.99
CA ALA A 107 -7.41 -62.69 -18.24
C ALA A 107 -7.07 -62.77 -16.74
N ALA A 108 -6.68 -63.95 -16.24
CA ALA A 108 -6.28 -64.11 -14.84
C ALA A 108 -4.82 -63.71 -14.61
N PRO A 109 -4.48 -63.04 -13.49
CA PRO A 109 -5.39 -62.61 -12.40
C PRO A 109 -6.25 -61.39 -12.80
N VAL A 110 -7.53 -61.40 -12.38
CA VAL A 110 -8.51 -60.33 -12.69
C VAL A 110 -8.61 -59.38 -11.49
N ARG A 111 -8.28 -58.10 -11.64
CA ARG A 111 -8.22 -57.17 -10.49
C ARG A 111 -9.52 -56.40 -10.29
N ALA A 112 -9.78 -55.97 -9.06
CA ALA A 112 -10.92 -55.11 -8.75
C ALA A 112 -10.87 -53.82 -9.59
N GLY A 113 -11.93 -53.58 -10.36
CA GLY A 113 -12.02 -52.46 -11.32
C GLY A 113 -11.76 -52.87 -12.77
N ASP A 114 -11.16 -54.05 -13.01
CA ASP A 114 -11.02 -54.57 -14.37
C ASP A 114 -12.36 -55.07 -14.92
N PRO A 115 -12.61 -54.93 -16.24
CA PRO A 115 -13.73 -55.59 -16.89
C PRO A 115 -13.65 -57.10 -16.69
N GLY A 116 -14.70 -57.72 -16.14
CA GLY A 116 -14.68 -59.15 -15.80
C GLY A 116 -14.53 -59.44 -14.32
N TYR A 117 -14.13 -58.48 -13.49
CA TYR A 117 -14.04 -58.70 -12.05
C TYR A 117 -15.44 -58.88 -11.45
N GLY A 118 -15.61 -59.97 -10.69
CA GLY A 118 -16.75 -60.18 -9.82
C GLY A 118 -16.27 -60.71 -8.48
N ARG A 119 -16.95 -60.34 -7.39
CA ARG A 119 -16.61 -60.80 -6.03
C ARG A 119 -16.62 -62.33 -5.89
N HIS A 120 -17.24 -63.06 -6.81
CA HIS A 120 -17.24 -64.53 -6.82
C HIS A 120 -15.92 -65.14 -7.34
N LEU A 121 -15.07 -64.34 -8.00
CA LEU A 121 -13.76 -64.75 -8.50
C LEU A 121 -12.64 -64.56 -7.46
N ASP A 122 -12.90 -63.74 -6.46
CA ASP A 122 -11.98 -63.31 -5.42
C ASP A 122 -12.41 -63.95 -4.09
N ARG A 123 -11.77 -65.08 -3.76
CA ARG A 123 -12.25 -65.97 -2.68
C ARG A 123 -11.94 -65.42 -1.30
N ASP A 124 -10.85 -64.67 -1.16
CA ASP A 124 -10.40 -64.09 0.10
C ASP A 124 -10.76 -62.59 0.22
N GLY A 125 -11.12 -61.94 -0.87
CA GLY A 125 -11.66 -60.58 -0.91
C GLY A 125 -10.57 -59.51 -0.93
N ASP A 126 -9.36 -59.82 -1.36
CA ASP A 126 -8.21 -58.92 -1.37
C ASP A 126 -8.19 -57.95 -2.58
N GLY A 127 -9.10 -58.17 -3.54
CA GLY A 127 -9.21 -57.42 -4.77
C GLY A 127 -8.49 -58.04 -5.97
N ILE A 128 -7.99 -59.26 -5.86
CA ILE A 128 -7.31 -60.02 -6.92
C ILE A 128 -8.03 -61.36 -7.13
N GLY A 129 -8.89 -61.39 -8.15
CA GLY A 129 -9.60 -62.61 -8.53
C GLY A 129 -8.72 -63.62 -9.25
N CYS A 130 -8.96 -64.91 -8.96
CA CYS A 130 -8.40 -66.06 -9.67
C CYS A 130 -6.88 -66.27 -9.54
N GLU A 131 -6.32 -65.90 -8.39
CA GLU A 131 -5.06 -66.45 -7.89
C GLU A 131 -5.06 -67.98 -7.77
#